data_AF-A0A6H9YFT2-F1
#
_entry.id   AF-A0A6H9YFT2-F1
#
_cell.length_a   1.000
_cell.length_b   1.000
_cell.length_c   1.000
_cell.angle_alpha   90.00
_cell.angle_beta   90.00
_cell.angle_gamma   90.00
#
_symmetry.space_group_name_H-M   'P 1'
#
loop_
_entity.id
_entity.type
_entity.pdbx_description
1 polymer ?
#
loop_
_entity_poly.entity_id
_entity_poly.type
_entity_poly.pdbx_seq_one_letter_code
_entity_poly.pdbx_strand_id
1 'polypeptide(L)'
;MCADRHEVDESAIAKALGAVPDQLSEDTSRAENGGPFGIEMLSDMLLDYVAARSAEIDPRFESRESWTALKSAAELAADYVAAQHTPVGEVARAFVEYLGVGFGFTVTDEERVYTSDWIHAFHLALICRDGAKLVRLYDLLQGLPDGPETVYARALAIRWADVAGLLSQDGDEPHGPDGSPGPARTPYPVKLDGARSPGDEVTLLRALVQGDAAGFQTALAEAIARHREKAGAGRVRDLIAWGPLALAALAHESGVPVEVESGYLPVRLVTEAGPRTAEAGEPIPRPEYSRQDNAEWIERLEGKAAEGLTRLFGPRIVLGYRCSAFQRFAQDRLRAFSVRSVLDPAAEDPRQWADLVVASEATCAAFRLAAAPRESEVEVTVAGRTGSVPAPGPNSDSSHWSYAKAVAFALAARPADDLTFLGGVADEVFAKSSGADPTSRPTLSPCGPSWPEGTPGPIWTRRWPRRAAMTTGSACATRASSCSTAWPQTIRRASTRRWPKPWTFTGSTTRWATASTTPMG
;
A
#
# COMPACT_ATOMS: atom_id res chain seq x y z
N MET A 1 -17.23 -27.73 -11.14
CA MET A 1 -16.29 -27.68 -12.29
C MET A 1 -15.01 -27.06 -11.79
N CYS A 2 -13.88 -27.77 -11.82
CA CYS A 2 -12.58 -27.24 -11.39
C CYS A 2 -11.87 -26.60 -12.59
N ALA A 3 -11.60 -25.30 -12.53
CA ALA A 3 -10.82 -24.61 -13.56
C ALA A 3 -9.44 -24.26 -13.01
N ASP A 4 -8.40 -24.81 -13.62
CA ASP A 4 -7.01 -24.44 -13.30
C ASP A 4 -6.73 -23.00 -13.75
N ARG A 5 -5.71 -22.37 -13.17
CA ARG A 5 -5.24 -21.07 -13.64
C ARG A 5 -4.50 -21.19 -14.97
N HIS A 6 -4.39 -20.08 -15.68
CA HIS A 6 -3.50 -19.95 -16.82
C HIS A 6 -2.05 -19.90 -16.32
N GLU A 7 -1.11 -20.25 -17.20
CA GLU A 7 0.31 -20.18 -16.89
C GLU A 7 0.79 -18.74 -16.96
N VAL A 8 1.55 -18.33 -15.95
CA VAL A 8 2.25 -17.05 -15.89
C VAL A 8 3.73 -17.34 -15.72
N ASP A 9 4.58 -16.52 -16.34
CA ASP A 9 6.03 -16.65 -16.27
C ASP A 9 6.54 -16.59 -14.81
N GLU A 10 7.35 -17.55 -14.41
CA GLU A 10 7.90 -17.65 -13.04
C GLU A 10 8.66 -16.38 -12.63
N SER A 11 9.35 -15.72 -13.58
CA SER A 11 10.06 -14.48 -13.28
C SER A 11 9.11 -13.30 -13.01
N ALA A 12 7.93 -13.30 -13.64
CA ALA A 12 6.88 -12.32 -13.35
C ALA A 12 6.29 -12.54 -11.95
N ILE A 13 6.04 -13.80 -11.55
CA ILE A 13 5.59 -14.14 -10.20
C ILE A 13 6.64 -13.73 -9.16
N ALA A 14 7.90 -14.12 -9.36
CA ALA A 14 9.00 -13.75 -8.48
C ALA A 14 9.17 -12.22 -8.35
N LYS A 15 9.04 -11.49 -9.46
CA LYS A 15 9.08 -10.01 -9.45
C LYS A 15 7.93 -9.42 -8.64
N ALA A 16 6.71 -9.92 -8.80
CA ALA A 16 5.55 -9.45 -8.05
C ALA A 16 5.68 -9.76 -6.55
N LEU A 17 6.18 -10.95 -6.19
CA LEU A 17 6.48 -11.34 -4.81
C LEU A 17 7.55 -10.45 -4.17
N GLY A 18 8.58 -10.04 -4.92
CA GLY A 18 9.63 -9.14 -4.44
C GLY A 18 9.24 -7.67 -4.37
N ALA A 19 8.26 -7.22 -5.18
CA ALA A 19 7.90 -5.80 -5.29
C ALA A 19 7.44 -5.20 -3.95
N VAL A 20 6.61 -5.91 -3.18
CA VAL A 20 6.10 -5.39 -1.90
C VAL A 20 7.19 -5.30 -0.83
N PRO A 21 7.95 -6.38 -0.52
CA PRO A 21 9.05 -6.30 0.44
C PRO A 21 10.14 -5.29 0.05
N ASP A 22 10.45 -5.18 -1.24
CA ASP A 22 11.63 -4.42 -1.70
C ASP A 22 11.31 -2.96 -2.04
N GLN A 23 10.13 -2.68 -2.61
CA GLN A 23 9.87 -1.42 -3.31
C GLN A 23 8.68 -0.63 -2.76
N LEU A 24 7.66 -1.27 -2.17
CA LEU A 24 6.42 -0.59 -1.75
C LEU A 24 6.69 0.63 -0.86
N SER A 25 7.66 0.53 0.07
CA SER A 25 8.07 1.65 0.93
C SER A 25 8.63 2.83 0.12
N GLU A 26 9.47 2.57 -0.88
CA GLU A 26 10.08 3.65 -1.69
C GLU A 26 9.03 4.27 -2.62
N ASP A 27 8.21 3.43 -3.25
CA ASP A 27 7.18 3.89 -4.17
C ASP A 27 6.04 4.62 -3.46
N THR A 28 5.73 4.27 -2.20
CA THR A 28 4.79 5.06 -1.37
C THR A 28 5.29 6.49 -1.18
N SER A 29 6.59 6.67 -0.91
CA SER A 29 7.18 8.00 -0.80
C SER A 29 7.10 8.80 -2.11
N ARG A 30 7.15 8.10 -3.25
CA ARG A 30 7.08 8.72 -4.57
C ARG A 30 5.63 9.01 -4.99
N ALA A 31 4.67 8.20 -4.55
CA ALA A 31 3.26 8.33 -4.88
C ALA A 31 2.67 9.67 -4.42
N GLU A 32 3.13 10.20 -3.27
CA GLU A 32 2.78 11.55 -2.81
C GLU A 32 3.12 12.65 -3.83
N ASN A 33 4.10 12.40 -4.70
CA ASN A 33 4.51 13.30 -5.77
C ASN A 33 3.90 12.94 -7.14
N GLY A 34 3.23 11.79 -7.24
CA GLY A 34 2.66 11.26 -8.49
C GLY A 34 1.18 11.58 -8.71
N GLY A 35 0.51 12.21 -7.75
CA GLY A 35 -0.92 12.50 -7.83
C GLY A 35 -1.78 11.22 -7.82
N PRO A 36 -2.98 11.23 -8.44
CA PRO A 36 -3.88 10.08 -8.46
C PRO A 36 -3.21 8.82 -9.06
N PHE A 37 -2.38 8.99 -10.09
CA PHE A 37 -1.63 7.89 -10.69
C PHE A 37 -0.71 7.15 -9.68
N GLY A 38 -0.15 7.87 -8.72
CA GLY A 38 0.63 7.27 -7.64
C GLY A 38 -0.19 6.30 -6.78
N ILE A 39 -1.47 6.63 -6.55
CA ILE A 39 -2.41 5.79 -5.81
C ILE A 39 -2.74 4.52 -6.61
N GLU A 40 -3.10 4.68 -7.90
CA GLU A 40 -3.39 3.56 -8.82
C GLU A 40 -2.21 2.58 -8.87
N MET A 41 -0.99 3.10 -9.06
CA MET A 41 0.23 2.31 -9.13
C MET A 41 0.46 1.45 -7.87
N LEU A 42 0.22 2.01 -6.68
CA LEU A 42 0.38 1.27 -5.42
C LEU A 42 -0.69 0.19 -5.25
N SER A 43 -1.95 0.49 -5.61
CA SER A 43 -3.03 -0.49 -5.63
C SER A 43 -2.67 -1.66 -6.54
N ASP A 44 -2.26 -1.35 -7.77
CA ASP A 44 -1.84 -2.31 -8.78
C ASP A 44 -0.68 -3.21 -8.32
N MET A 45 0.33 -2.62 -7.69
CA MET A 45 1.47 -3.35 -7.13
C MET A 45 1.02 -4.36 -6.07
N LEU A 46 0.11 -3.96 -5.18
CA LEU A 46 -0.42 -4.83 -4.13
C LEU A 46 -1.31 -5.93 -4.72
N LEU A 47 -2.10 -5.65 -5.76
CA LEU A 47 -2.90 -6.68 -6.46
C LEU A 47 -2.02 -7.70 -7.19
N ASP A 48 -0.95 -7.26 -7.86
CA ASP A 48 0.03 -8.16 -8.47
C ASP A 48 0.70 -9.04 -7.40
N TYR A 49 1.09 -8.47 -6.25
CA TYR A 49 1.64 -9.22 -5.10
C TYR A 49 0.65 -10.24 -4.54
N VAL A 50 -0.61 -9.83 -4.30
CA VAL A 50 -1.67 -10.70 -3.79
C VAL A 50 -1.95 -11.87 -4.74
N ALA A 51 -2.01 -11.59 -6.04
CA ALA A 51 -2.24 -12.62 -7.05
C ALA A 51 -1.05 -13.59 -7.16
N ALA A 52 0.19 -13.09 -7.08
CA ALA A 52 1.39 -13.92 -7.03
C ALA A 52 1.41 -14.83 -5.80
N ARG A 53 1.12 -14.28 -4.61
CA ARG A 53 0.99 -15.06 -3.37
C ARG A 53 -0.05 -16.16 -3.52
N SER A 54 -1.19 -15.86 -4.15
CA SER A 54 -2.23 -16.86 -4.36
C SER A 54 -1.80 -18.03 -5.26
N ALA A 55 -0.76 -17.87 -6.07
CA ALA A 55 -0.24 -18.95 -6.93
C ALA A 55 0.69 -19.90 -6.18
N GLU A 56 1.60 -19.37 -5.37
CA GLU A 56 2.70 -20.18 -4.82
C GLU A 56 2.64 -20.36 -3.30
N ILE A 57 2.16 -19.36 -2.57
CA ILE A 57 2.34 -19.26 -1.11
C ILE A 57 1.03 -19.51 -0.36
N ASP A 58 -0.06 -18.91 -0.82
CA ASP A 58 -1.32 -18.81 -0.10
C ASP A 58 -2.54 -18.97 -1.02
N PRO A 59 -2.71 -20.14 -1.68
CA PRO A 59 -3.76 -20.35 -2.68
C PRO A 59 -5.18 -20.26 -2.13
N ARG A 60 -5.35 -20.42 -0.81
CA ARG A 60 -6.64 -20.35 -0.14
C ARG A 60 -6.89 -19.04 0.60
N PHE A 61 -5.96 -18.08 0.59
CA PHE A 61 -6.04 -16.83 1.37
C PHE A 61 -6.18 -17.05 2.88
N GLU A 62 -5.33 -17.92 3.42
CA GLU A 62 -5.24 -18.26 4.83
C GLU A 62 -4.32 -17.31 5.60
N SER A 63 -3.39 -16.62 4.95
CA SER A 63 -2.41 -15.77 5.65
C SER A 63 -2.92 -14.35 5.88
N ARG A 64 -2.62 -13.80 7.06
CA ARG A 64 -2.91 -12.39 7.40
C ARG A 64 -2.29 -11.42 6.40
N GLU A 65 -1.09 -11.75 5.94
CA GLU A 65 -0.32 -10.99 4.97
C GLU A 65 -1.07 -10.79 3.64
N SER A 66 -1.63 -11.86 3.04
CA SER A 66 -2.43 -11.75 1.82
C SER A 66 -3.68 -10.89 2.02
N TRP A 67 -4.32 -10.99 3.19
CA TRP A 67 -5.48 -10.17 3.53
C TRP A 67 -5.12 -8.70 3.73
N THR A 68 -4.05 -8.39 4.44
CA THR A 68 -3.59 -7.01 4.65
C THR A 68 -3.20 -6.35 3.33
N ALA A 69 -2.51 -7.07 2.44
CA ALA A 69 -2.18 -6.56 1.11
C ALA A 69 -3.44 -6.30 0.25
N LEU A 70 -4.41 -7.23 0.27
CA LEU A 70 -5.66 -7.07 -0.47
C LEU A 70 -6.50 -5.89 0.06
N LYS A 71 -6.65 -5.76 1.37
CA LYS A 71 -7.39 -4.64 1.99
C LYS A 71 -6.72 -3.31 1.69
N SER A 72 -5.39 -3.25 1.75
CA SER A 72 -4.63 -2.07 1.38
C SER A 72 -4.81 -1.71 -0.10
N ALA A 73 -4.86 -2.70 -1.00
CA ALA A 73 -5.16 -2.46 -2.41
C ALA A 73 -6.58 -1.93 -2.61
N ALA A 74 -7.57 -2.50 -1.90
CA ALA A 74 -8.95 -2.05 -1.96
C ALA A 74 -9.13 -0.62 -1.44
N GLU A 75 -8.45 -0.24 -0.35
CA GLU A 75 -8.42 1.14 0.14
C GLU A 75 -7.83 2.08 -0.91
N LEU A 76 -6.66 1.76 -1.46
CA LEU A 76 -6.01 2.58 -2.48
C LEU A 76 -6.86 2.70 -3.76
N ALA A 77 -7.52 1.63 -4.21
CA ALA A 77 -8.44 1.71 -5.34
C ALA A 77 -9.61 2.66 -5.06
N ALA A 78 -10.17 2.63 -3.84
CA ALA A 78 -11.25 3.53 -3.45
C ALA A 78 -10.77 4.97 -3.24
N ASP A 79 -9.55 5.17 -2.72
CA ASP A 79 -8.91 6.49 -2.59
C ASP A 79 -8.55 7.09 -3.95
N TYR A 80 -8.16 6.25 -4.92
CA TYR A 80 -7.92 6.67 -6.29
C TYR A 80 -9.19 7.25 -6.92
N VAL A 81 -10.32 6.54 -6.79
CA VAL A 81 -11.63 7.03 -7.26
C VAL A 81 -12.02 8.33 -6.53
N ALA A 82 -11.79 8.44 -5.22
CA ALA A 82 -12.05 9.67 -4.48
C ALA A 82 -11.17 10.84 -4.96
N ALA A 83 -9.89 10.58 -5.25
CA ALA A 83 -8.96 11.57 -5.77
C ALA A 83 -9.39 12.10 -7.15
N GLN A 84 -9.94 11.24 -8.03
CA GLN A 84 -10.49 11.67 -9.33
C GLN A 84 -11.71 12.61 -9.19
N HIS A 85 -12.45 12.54 -8.09
CA HIS A 85 -13.59 13.41 -7.81
C HIS A 85 -13.21 14.66 -7.00
N THR A 86 -11.96 14.76 -6.57
CA THR A 86 -11.47 15.89 -5.77
C THR A 86 -11.25 17.10 -6.69
N PRO A 87 -11.86 18.28 -6.42
CA PRO A 87 -11.68 19.47 -7.23
C PRO A 87 -10.23 19.95 -7.32
N VAL A 88 -9.88 20.60 -8.43
CA VAL A 88 -8.56 21.26 -8.59
C VAL A 88 -8.37 22.31 -7.49
N GLY A 89 -7.21 22.28 -6.85
CA GLY A 89 -6.87 23.14 -5.71
C GLY A 89 -7.18 22.53 -4.34
N GLU A 90 -7.98 21.47 -4.28
CA GLU A 90 -8.23 20.73 -3.03
C GLU A 90 -7.19 19.62 -2.80
N VAL A 91 -7.16 19.08 -1.58
CA VAL A 91 -6.20 18.03 -1.18
C VAL A 91 -6.87 16.67 -1.26
N ALA A 92 -6.36 15.82 -2.15
CA ALA A 92 -6.66 14.40 -2.15
C ALA A 92 -5.77 13.68 -1.14
N ARG A 93 -6.29 12.62 -0.51
CA ARG A 93 -5.57 11.79 0.46
C ARG A 93 -5.72 10.33 0.09
N ALA A 94 -4.70 9.55 0.42
CA ALA A 94 -4.71 8.10 0.27
C ALA A 94 -4.05 7.43 1.48
N PHE A 95 -4.46 6.19 1.78
CA PHE A 95 -3.93 5.40 2.88
C PHE A 95 -3.44 4.03 2.41
N VAL A 96 -2.16 3.76 2.67
CA VAL A 96 -1.53 2.45 2.44
C VAL A 96 -1.63 1.65 3.73
N GLU A 97 -2.75 0.95 3.94
CA GLU A 97 -3.01 0.14 5.15
C GLU A 97 -1.87 -0.86 5.43
N TYR A 98 -1.31 -1.46 4.39
CA TYR A 98 -0.21 -2.41 4.51
C TYR A 98 1.02 -1.82 5.23
N LEU A 99 1.27 -0.53 5.03
CA LEU A 99 2.36 0.20 5.67
C LEU A 99 1.90 1.04 6.88
N GLY A 100 0.59 1.17 7.10
CA GLY A 100 0.00 2.00 8.14
C GLY A 100 0.24 3.50 7.94
N VAL A 101 0.32 3.97 6.69
CA VAL A 101 0.61 5.39 6.40
C VAL A 101 -0.41 6.03 5.47
N GLY A 102 -0.73 7.29 5.74
CA GLY A 102 -1.45 8.16 4.82
C GLY A 102 -0.52 9.16 4.14
N PHE A 103 -0.85 9.54 2.92
CA PHE A 103 -0.23 10.67 2.22
C PHE A 103 -1.30 11.51 1.53
N GLY A 104 -0.95 12.75 1.17
CA GLY A 104 -1.86 13.63 0.46
C GLY A 104 -1.14 14.57 -0.49
N PHE A 105 -1.88 15.06 -1.48
CA PHE A 105 -1.37 16.01 -2.47
C PHE A 105 -2.49 16.95 -2.91
N THR A 106 -2.11 18.18 -3.29
CA THR A 106 -3.03 19.10 -3.94
C THR A 106 -3.30 18.65 -5.37
N VAL A 107 -4.57 18.55 -5.75
CA VAL A 107 -4.98 18.25 -7.12
C VAL A 107 -4.67 19.45 -8.00
N THR A 108 -3.83 19.27 -9.01
CA THR A 108 -3.38 20.34 -9.92
C THR A 108 -4.09 20.35 -11.25
N ASP A 109 -4.67 19.22 -11.64
CA ASP A 109 -5.26 19.00 -12.96
C ASP A 109 -6.61 18.30 -12.80
N GLU A 110 -7.54 18.58 -13.70
CA GLU A 110 -8.79 17.84 -13.77
C GLU A 110 -8.51 16.42 -14.27
N GLU A 111 -8.75 15.43 -13.41
CA GLU A 111 -8.61 14.03 -13.77
C GLU A 111 -9.93 13.50 -14.35
N ARG A 112 -9.85 12.67 -15.39
CA ARG A 112 -11.04 12.03 -15.94
C ARG A 112 -11.47 10.89 -15.04
N VAL A 113 -12.70 10.95 -14.52
CA VAL A 113 -13.34 9.83 -13.83
C VAL A 113 -13.71 8.75 -14.85
N TYR A 114 -13.23 7.53 -14.65
CA TYR A 114 -13.62 6.37 -15.45
C TYR A 114 -14.52 5.43 -14.65
N THR A 115 -15.67 5.08 -15.23
CA THR A 115 -16.60 4.13 -14.62
C THR A 115 -15.96 2.76 -14.35
N SER A 116 -15.01 2.33 -15.19
CA SER A 116 -14.24 1.10 -14.98
C SER A 116 -13.44 1.10 -13.68
N ASP A 117 -12.87 2.24 -13.29
CA ASP A 117 -12.06 2.37 -12.08
C ASP A 117 -12.95 2.30 -10.84
N TRP A 118 -14.13 2.93 -10.91
CA TRP A 118 -15.16 2.80 -9.89
C TRP A 118 -15.63 1.35 -9.75
N ILE A 119 -15.93 0.65 -10.86
CA ILE A 119 -16.35 -0.75 -10.84
C ILE A 119 -15.28 -1.62 -10.19
N HIS A 120 -14.01 -1.41 -10.56
CA HIS A 120 -12.90 -2.14 -10.00
C HIS A 120 -12.76 -1.91 -8.49
N ALA A 121 -12.78 -0.65 -8.04
CA ALA A 121 -12.74 -0.32 -6.61
C ALA A 121 -13.93 -0.92 -5.84
N PHE A 122 -15.13 -0.89 -6.42
CA PHE A 122 -16.34 -1.46 -5.81
C PHE A 122 -16.26 -3.00 -5.73
N HIS A 123 -15.71 -3.67 -6.76
CA HIS A 123 -15.43 -5.10 -6.72
C HIS A 123 -14.46 -5.47 -5.60
N LEU A 124 -13.35 -4.74 -5.46
CA LEU A 124 -12.39 -5.00 -4.38
C LEU A 124 -13.00 -4.76 -3.00
N ALA A 125 -13.81 -3.70 -2.85
CA ALA A 125 -14.52 -3.40 -1.61
C ALA A 125 -15.56 -4.48 -1.26
N LEU A 126 -16.27 -5.03 -2.26
CA LEU A 126 -17.17 -6.17 -2.08
C LEU A 126 -16.39 -7.39 -1.58
N ILE A 127 -15.27 -7.74 -2.21
CA ILE A 127 -14.44 -8.88 -1.81
C ILE A 127 -13.92 -8.71 -0.38
N CYS A 128 -13.53 -7.49 -0.01
CA CYS A 128 -13.04 -7.17 1.33
C CYS A 128 -14.15 -6.96 2.37
N ARG A 129 -15.42 -6.91 1.94
CA ARG A 129 -16.60 -6.74 2.80
C ARG A 129 -16.58 -5.47 3.62
N ASP A 130 -16.00 -4.44 3.03
CA ASP A 130 -15.80 -3.18 3.70
C ASP A 130 -16.99 -2.26 3.47
N GLY A 131 -17.96 -2.33 4.37
CA GLY A 131 -19.18 -1.53 4.30
C GLY A 131 -18.91 -0.03 4.24
N ALA A 132 -17.88 0.47 4.93
CA ALA A 132 -17.54 1.89 4.92
C ALA A 132 -17.05 2.33 3.52
N LYS A 133 -16.17 1.54 2.89
CA LYS A 133 -15.72 1.79 1.51
C LYS A 133 -16.86 1.68 0.50
N LEU A 134 -17.74 0.69 0.67
CA LEU A 134 -18.88 0.50 -0.23
C LEU A 134 -19.88 1.65 -0.15
N VAL A 135 -20.16 2.18 1.04
CA VAL A 135 -20.96 3.41 1.21
C VAL A 135 -20.27 4.60 0.54
N ARG A 136 -18.96 4.80 0.80
CA ARG A 136 -18.18 5.89 0.20
C ARG A 136 -18.23 5.84 -1.33
N LEU A 137 -18.01 4.67 -1.93
CA LEU A 137 -18.07 4.48 -3.38
C LEU A 137 -19.49 4.65 -3.92
N TYR A 138 -20.51 4.20 -3.20
CA TYR A 138 -21.90 4.42 -3.58
C TYR A 138 -22.21 5.92 -3.72
N ASP A 139 -21.73 6.76 -2.81
CA ASP A 139 -21.99 8.20 -2.87
C ASP A 139 -21.29 8.86 -4.09
N LEU A 140 -20.12 8.36 -4.47
CA LEU A 140 -19.38 8.80 -5.67
C LEU A 140 -20.04 8.36 -7.00
N LEU A 141 -21.01 7.45 -6.96
CA LEU A 141 -21.69 6.94 -8.15
C LEU A 141 -22.39 8.05 -8.96
N GLN A 142 -22.85 9.11 -8.29
CA GLN A 142 -23.53 10.24 -8.94
C GLN A 142 -22.59 11.08 -9.81
N GLY A 143 -21.29 11.02 -9.55
CA GLY A 143 -20.26 11.73 -10.31
C GLY A 143 -19.79 11.00 -11.58
N LEU A 144 -20.23 9.76 -11.80
CA LEU A 144 -19.78 8.96 -12.94
C LEU A 144 -20.39 9.45 -14.26
N PRO A 145 -19.64 9.40 -15.38
CA PRO A 145 -20.16 9.75 -16.69
C PRO A 145 -21.29 8.79 -17.11
N ASP A 146 -22.28 9.29 -17.84
CA ASP A 146 -23.33 8.42 -18.38
C ASP A 146 -22.77 7.46 -19.45
N GLY A 147 -23.21 6.21 -19.38
CA GLY A 147 -22.78 5.17 -20.31
C GLY A 147 -23.24 3.78 -19.90
N PRO A 148 -23.01 2.78 -20.77
CA PRO A 148 -23.44 1.40 -20.53
C PRO A 148 -22.74 0.76 -19.30
N GLU A 149 -21.50 1.16 -19.00
CA GLU A 149 -20.81 0.74 -17.78
C GLU A 149 -21.45 1.32 -16.53
N THR A 150 -21.96 2.54 -16.61
CA THR A 150 -22.58 3.22 -15.46
C THR A 150 -23.94 2.61 -15.16
N VAL A 151 -24.64 2.06 -16.15
CA VAL A 151 -25.83 1.22 -15.93
C VAL A 151 -25.48 -0.02 -15.10
N TYR A 152 -24.38 -0.71 -15.45
CA TYR A 152 -23.91 -1.85 -14.66
C TYR A 152 -23.46 -1.44 -13.25
N ALA A 153 -22.69 -0.36 -13.13
CA ALA A 153 -22.24 0.18 -11.84
C ALA A 153 -23.42 0.50 -10.91
N ARG A 154 -24.46 1.17 -11.44
CA ARG A 154 -25.71 1.46 -10.72
C ARG A 154 -26.43 0.20 -10.28
N ALA A 155 -26.58 -0.78 -11.18
CA ALA A 155 -27.22 -2.05 -10.86
C ALA A 155 -26.48 -2.82 -9.76
N LEU A 156 -25.13 -2.84 -9.82
CA LEU A 156 -24.28 -3.49 -8.83
C LEU A 156 -24.40 -2.82 -7.46
N ALA A 157 -24.33 -1.49 -7.42
CA ALA A 157 -24.43 -0.69 -6.20
C ALA A 157 -25.79 -0.88 -5.52
N ILE A 158 -26.88 -0.85 -6.30
CA ILE A 158 -28.24 -1.07 -5.80
C ILE A 158 -28.39 -2.49 -5.25
N ARG A 159 -27.90 -3.51 -5.99
CA ARG A 159 -27.99 -4.90 -5.54
C ARG A 159 -27.20 -5.12 -4.25
N TRP A 160 -26.02 -4.55 -4.11
CA TRP A 160 -25.30 -4.59 -2.85
C TRP A 160 -26.05 -3.89 -1.72
N ALA A 161 -26.58 -2.68 -1.96
CA ALA A 161 -27.32 -1.91 -0.95
C ALA A 161 -28.57 -2.66 -0.47
N ASP A 162 -29.25 -3.38 -1.36
CA ASP A 162 -30.37 -4.27 -1.06
C ASP A 162 -29.95 -5.41 -0.12
N VAL A 163 -28.86 -6.14 -0.47
CA VAL A 163 -28.30 -7.21 0.36
C VAL A 163 -27.84 -6.71 1.73
N ALA A 164 -27.30 -5.48 1.79
CA ALA A 164 -26.88 -4.82 3.02
C ALA A 164 -28.04 -4.25 3.86
N GLY A 165 -29.29 -4.30 3.37
CA GLY A 165 -30.45 -3.74 4.06
C GLY A 165 -30.45 -2.20 4.14
N LEU A 166 -29.73 -1.53 3.24
CA LEU A 166 -29.60 -0.06 3.21
C LEU A 166 -30.67 0.64 2.37
N LEU A 167 -31.49 -0.12 1.64
CA LEU A 167 -32.61 0.42 0.88
C LEU A 167 -33.86 0.42 1.76
N SER A 168 -34.54 1.56 1.84
CA SER A 168 -35.80 1.66 2.56
C SER A 168 -36.84 0.74 1.91
N GLN A 169 -37.49 -0.10 2.73
CA GLN A 169 -38.76 -0.71 2.31
C GLN A 169 -39.81 0.40 2.24
N ASP A 170 -40.79 0.29 1.32
CA ASP A 170 -41.85 1.29 1.18
C ASP A 170 -42.47 1.63 2.56
N GLY A 171 -42.25 2.85 3.05
CA GLY A 171 -42.87 3.38 4.27
C GLY A 171 -41.96 3.66 5.48
N ASP A 172 -40.68 3.31 5.46
CA ASP A 172 -39.75 3.60 6.58
C ASP A 172 -38.84 4.81 6.28
N GLU A 173 -38.89 5.85 7.12
CA GLU A 173 -37.90 6.94 7.12
C GLU A 173 -36.57 6.41 7.68
N PRO A 174 -35.47 6.40 6.90
CA PRO A 174 -34.20 5.89 7.37
C PRO A 174 -33.54 6.86 8.34
N HIS A 175 -33.04 6.31 9.45
CA HIS A 175 -32.32 7.04 10.48
C HIS A 175 -30.85 6.63 10.48
N GLY A 176 -29.95 7.61 10.50
CA GLY A 176 -28.52 7.41 10.69
C GLY A 176 -28.19 6.86 12.09
N PRO A 177 -26.92 6.46 12.33
CA PRO A 177 -26.47 5.95 13.64
C PRO A 177 -26.59 6.98 14.78
N ASP A 178 -26.83 8.24 14.45
CA ASP A 178 -27.05 9.38 15.34
C ASP A 178 -28.53 9.82 15.42
N GLY A 179 -29.44 9.14 14.71
CA GLY A 179 -30.85 9.50 14.62
C GLY A 179 -31.19 10.61 13.61
N SER A 180 -30.22 11.09 12.83
CA SER A 180 -30.46 12.07 11.76
C SER A 180 -31.14 11.42 10.54
N PRO A 181 -32.01 12.11 9.79
CA PRO A 181 -32.57 11.58 8.55
C PRO A 181 -31.44 11.21 7.57
N GLY A 182 -31.29 9.92 7.30
CA GLY A 182 -30.37 9.45 6.25
C GLY A 182 -30.99 9.70 4.88
N PRO A 183 -30.20 9.81 3.80
CA PRO A 183 -30.78 9.87 2.46
C PRO A 183 -31.57 8.58 2.20
N ALA A 184 -32.90 8.69 2.08
CA ALA A 184 -33.73 7.57 1.67
C ALA A 184 -33.31 7.11 0.27
N ARG A 185 -32.69 5.94 0.19
CA ARG A 185 -32.33 5.30 -1.08
C ARG A 185 -33.54 4.51 -1.53
N THR A 186 -34.26 5.06 -2.51
CA THR A 186 -35.50 4.46 -3.02
C THR A 186 -35.21 3.10 -3.66
N PRO A 187 -36.02 2.06 -3.38
CA PRO A 187 -35.91 0.76 -4.02
C PRO A 187 -36.28 0.90 -5.50
N TYR A 188 -35.28 1.12 -6.34
CA TYR A 188 -35.46 1.21 -7.79
C TYR A 188 -35.27 -0.18 -8.41
N PRO A 189 -36.17 -0.63 -9.32
CA PRO A 189 -35.98 -1.90 -10.01
C PRO A 189 -34.65 -1.87 -10.78
N VAL A 190 -33.81 -2.88 -10.55
CA VAL A 190 -32.51 -2.99 -11.20
C VAL A 190 -32.72 -3.25 -12.70
N LYS A 191 -32.35 -2.26 -13.53
CA LYS A 191 -32.37 -2.38 -14.99
C LYS A 191 -30.97 -2.62 -15.51
N LEU A 192 -30.81 -3.67 -16.32
CA LEU A 192 -29.54 -4.07 -16.94
C LEU A 192 -29.59 -3.99 -18.48
N ASP A 193 -30.63 -3.40 -19.05
CA ASP A 193 -30.76 -3.24 -20.50
C ASP A 193 -29.68 -2.29 -21.01
N GLY A 194 -28.91 -2.75 -22.00
CA GLY A 194 -27.78 -2.00 -22.54
C GLY A 194 -26.56 -1.89 -21.60
N ALA A 195 -26.57 -2.56 -20.44
CA ALA A 195 -25.45 -2.57 -19.52
C ALA A 195 -24.23 -3.28 -20.14
N ARG A 196 -23.04 -2.74 -19.87
CA ARG A 196 -21.75 -3.36 -20.17
C ARG A 196 -20.92 -3.40 -18.90
N SER A 197 -20.05 -4.39 -18.76
CA SER A 197 -19.05 -4.39 -17.70
C SER A 197 -17.68 -4.78 -18.28
N PRO A 198 -16.56 -4.41 -17.63
CA PRO A 198 -15.23 -4.66 -18.18
C PRO A 198 -14.92 -6.14 -18.47
N GLY A 199 -15.45 -7.09 -17.68
CA GLY A 199 -15.22 -8.54 -17.82
C GLY A 199 -16.44 -9.35 -18.25
N ASP A 200 -17.50 -8.71 -18.75
CA ASP A 200 -18.78 -9.34 -19.13
C ASP A 200 -19.48 -10.07 -17.96
N GLU A 201 -19.45 -9.46 -16.78
CA GLU A 201 -20.13 -9.85 -15.54
C GLU A 201 -21.64 -9.51 -15.52
N VAL A 202 -22.16 -8.81 -16.54
CA VAL A 202 -23.58 -8.42 -16.63
C VAL A 202 -24.53 -9.61 -16.46
N THR A 203 -24.19 -10.77 -17.04
CA THR A 203 -25.02 -11.99 -16.94
C THR A 203 -25.05 -12.56 -15.51
N LEU A 204 -23.92 -12.51 -14.79
CA LEU A 204 -23.84 -12.91 -13.39
C LEU A 204 -24.72 -12.03 -12.51
N LEU A 205 -24.59 -10.71 -12.65
CA LEU A 205 -25.38 -9.76 -11.89
C LEU A 205 -26.87 -9.90 -12.21
N ARG A 206 -27.23 -10.15 -13.48
CA ARG A 206 -28.61 -10.42 -13.89
C ARG A 206 -29.19 -11.64 -13.18
N ALA A 207 -28.47 -12.74 -13.14
CA ALA A 207 -28.92 -13.96 -12.46
C ALA A 207 -29.11 -13.72 -10.95
N LEU A 208 -28.21 -12.96 -10.30
CA LEU A 208 -28.36 -12.59 -8.89
C LEU A 208 -29.59 -11.72 -8.62
N VAL A 209 -29.81 -10.69 -9.46
CA VAL A 209 -30.98 -9.81 -9.36
C VAL A 209 -32.29 -10.60 -9.55
N GLN A 210 -32.27 -11.63 -10.38
CA GLN A 210 -33.43 -12.48 -10.66
C GLN A 210 -33.62 -13.62 -9.63
N GLY A 211 -32.67 -13.81 -8.70
CA GLY A 211 -32.67 -14.96 -7.79
C GLY A 211 -32.45 -16.31 -8.50
N ASP A 212 -31.93 -16.31 -9.72
CA ASP A 212 -31.68 -17.52 -10.51
C ASP A 212 -30.34 -18.15 -10.11
N ALA A 213 -30.35 -18.96 -9.05
CA ALA A 213 -29.16 -19.64 -8.55
C ALA A 213 -28.51 -20.58 -9.59
N ALA A 214 -29.30 -21.27 -10.40
CA ALA A 214 -28.79 -22.20 -11.42
C ALA A 214 -28.17 -21.44 -12.60
N GLY A 215 -28.83 -20.38 -13.07
CA GLY A 215 -28.27 -19.45 -14.06
C GLY A 215 -27.00 -18.77 -13.56
N PHE A 216 -26.93 -18.44 -12.27
CA PHE A 216 -25.72 -17.88 -11.67
C PHE A 216 -24.54 -18.85 -11.71
N GLN A 217 -24.71 -20.13 -11.32
CA GLN A 217 -23.62 -21.12 -11.41
C GLN A 217 -23.10 -21.26 -12.85
N THR A 218 -24.03 -21.33 -13.81
CA THR A 218 -23.69 -21.47 -15.24
C THR A 218 -22.91 -20.25 -15.72
N ALA A 219 -23.42 -19.04 -15.43
CA ALA A 219 -22.76 -17.79 -15.78
C ALA A 219 -21.39 -17.63 -15.10
N LEU A 220 -21.21 -18.16 -13.89
CA LEU A 220 -19.93 -18.11 -13.16
C LEU A 220 -18.89 -19.02 -13.79
N ALA A 221 -19.27 -20.25 -14.13
CA ALA A 221 -18.39 -21.17 -14.85
C ALA A 221 -17.96 -20.59 -16.20
N GLU A 222 -18.89 -20.01 -16.97
CA GLU A 222 -18.59 -19.34 -18.24
C GLU A 222 -17.71 -18.10 -18.06
N ALA A 223 -17.94 -17.30 -17.03
CA ALA A 223 -17.13 -16.11 -16.74
C ALA A 223 -15.69 -16.48 -16.41
N ILE A 224 -15.47 -17.54 -15.63
CA ILE A 224 -14.13 -18.06 -15.32
C ILE A 224 -13.45 -18.61 -16.58
N ALA A 225 -14.18 -19.34 -17.43
CA ALA A 225 -13.63 -19.84 -18.69
C ALA A 225 -13.19 -18.69 -19.61
N ARG A 226 -14.05 -17.67 -19.79
CA ARG A 226 -13.72 -16.46 -20.55
C ARG A 226 -12.56 -15.68 -19.94
N HIS A 227 -12.49 -15.59 -18.61
CA HIS A 227 -11.36 -14.97 -17.92
C HIS A 227 -10.04 -15.68 -18.25
N ARG A 228 -10.01 -17.01 -18.19
CA ARG A 228 -8.85 -17.81 -18.57
C ARG A 228 -8.44 -17.58 -20.04
N GLU A 229 -9.40 -17.52 -20.95
CA GLU A 229 -9.14 -17.26 -22.38
C GLU A 229 -8.58 -15.86 -22.62
N LYS A 230 -9.15 -14.84 -21.97
CA LYS A 230 -8.70 -13.44 -22.09
C LYS A 230 -7.33 -13.21 -21.45
N ALA A 231 -7.05 -13.91 -20.34
CA ALA A 231 -5.80 -13.74 -19.62
C ALA A 231 -4.58 -14.22 -20.43
N GLY A 232 -4.66 -15.36 -21.13
CA GLY A 232 -3.54 -15.88 -21.95
C GLY A 232 -2.24 -16.04 -21.13
N ALA A 233 -1.07 -15.68 -21.69
CA ALA A 233 0.18 -15.49 -20.94
C ALA A 233 0.16 -14.10 -20.25
N GLY A 234 -0.82 -13.94 -19.34
CA GLY A 234 -1.34 -12.66 -18.88
C GLY A 234 -0.53 -11.95 -17.82
N ARG A 235 -1.14 -10.91 -17.23
CA ARG A 235 -0.57 -10.20 -16.08
C ARG A 235 -0.73 -11.06 -14.83
N VAL A 236 0.20 -10.93 -13.89
CA VAL A 236 0.16 -11.67 -12.61
C VAL A 236 -1.16 -11.42 -11.87
N ARG A 237 -1.67 -10.18 -11.81
CA ARG A 237 -3.00 -9.88 -11.23
C ARG A 237 -4.18 -10.66 -11.81
N ASP A 238 -4.07 -11.16 -13.04
CA ASP A 238 -5.15 -11.90 -13.70
C ASP A 238 -5.23 -13.36 -13.20
N LEU A 239 -4.32 -13.80 -12.32
CA LEU A 239 -4.44 -15.07 -11.61
C LEU A 239 -5.65 -15.12 -10.66
N ILE A 240 -6.30 -13.97 -10.43
CA ILE A 240 -7.57 -13.83 -9.73
C ILE A 240 -8.59 -13.19 -10.67
N ALA A 241 -9.80 -13.75 -10.75
CA ALA A 241 -10.88 -13.20 -11.54
C ALA A 241 -11.68 -12.18 -10.71
N TRP A 242 -11.15 -10.96 -10.52
CA TRP A 242 -11.67 -9.96 -9.57
C TRP A 242 -13.18 -9.67 -9.72
N GLY A 243 -13.68 -9.47 -10.95
CA GLY A 243 -15.10 -9.24 -11.19
C GLY A 243 -15.99 -10.44 -10.86
N PRO A 244 -15.73 -11.63 -11.44
CA PRO A 244 -16.42 -12.86 -11.06
C PRO A 244 -16.33 -13.19 -9.56
N LEU A 245 -15.17 -12.94 -8.94
CA LEU A 245 -14.95 -13.14 -7.50
C LEU A 245 -15.83 -12.21 -6.67
N ALA A 246 -15.91 -10.92 -7.01
CA ALA A 246 -16.78 -9.99 -6.31
C ALA A 246 -18.26 -10.40 -6.38
N LEU A 247 -18.73 -10.89 -7.53
CA LEU A 247 -20.10 -11.38 -7.67
C LEU A 247 -20.35 -12.72 -6.99
N ALA A 248 -19.39 -13.65 -6.99
CA ALA A 248 -19.45 -14.87 -6.19
C ALA A 248 -19.52 -14.54 -4.69
N ALA A 249 -18.73 -13.55 -4.27
CA ALA A 249 -18.74 -13.06 -2.91
C ALA A 249 -20.12 -12.46 -2.57
N LEU A 250 -20.68 -11.57 -3.40
CA LEU A 250 -22.02 -11.01 -3.19
C LEU A 250 -23.14 -12.07 -3.22
N ALA A 251 -22.99 -13.10 -4.06
CA ALA A 251 -23.91 -14.24 -4.11
C ALA A 251 -23.92 -15.00 -2.78
N HIS A 252 -22.74 -15.25 -2.22
CA HIS A 252 -22.59 -15.91 -0.92
C HIS A 252 -23.27 -15.11 0.21
N GLU A 253 -23.09 -13.78 0.25
CA GLU A 253 -23.79 -12.90 1.21
C GLU A 253 -25.31 -12.95 1.03
N SER A 254 -25.78 -13.10 -0.22
CA SER A 254 -27.20 -13.23 -0.56
C SER A 254 -27.78 -14.62 -0.23
N GLY A 255 -26.99 -15.54 0.33
CA GLY A 255 -27.40 -16.92 0.59
C GLY A 255 -27.45 -17.83 -0.65
N VAL A 256 -26.96 -17.35 -1.81
CA VAL A 256 -26.84 -18.17 -3.02
C VAL A 256 -25.57 -19.02 -2.89
N PRO A 257 -25.67 -20.36 -2.91
CA PRO A 257 -24.48 -21.21 -2.78
C PRO A 257 -23.55 -20.99 -3.97
N VAL A 258 -22.23 -21.03 -3.75
CA VAL A 258 -21.21 -20.95 -4.80
C VAL A 258 -20.51 -22.31 -4.88
N GLU A 259 -20.84 -23.10 -5.90
CA GLU A 259 -20.34 -24.47 -6.06
C GLU A 259 -19.16 -24.57 -7.03
N VAL A 260 -18.88 -23.49 -7.76
CA VAL A 260 -17.77 -23.43 -8.71
C VAL A 260 -16.45 -23.30 -7.95
N GLU A 261 -15.70 -24.40 -7.87
CA GLU A 261 -14.34 -24.41 -7.35
C GLU A 261 -13.34 -24.01 -8.45
N SER A 262 -12.50 -23.01 -8.20
CA SER A 262 -11.53 -22.52 -9.18
C SER A 262 -10.35 -21.87 -8.50
N GLY A 263 -9.15 -22.04 -9.06
CA GLY A 263 -7.98 -21.28 -8.60
C GLY A 263 -8.19 -19.77 -8.73
N TYR A 264 -9.00 -19.32 -9.67
CA TYR A 264 -9.34 -17.90 -9.83
C TYR A 264 -10.27 -17.35 -8.74
N LEU A 265 -10.90 -18.23 -7.94
CA LEU A 265 -11.86 -17.89 -6.89
C LEU A 265 -11.42 -18.48 -5.53
N PRO A 266 -10.41 -17.88 -4.86
CA PRO A 266 -9.97 -18.38 -3.56
C PRO A 266 -11.12 -18.42 -2.54
N VAL A 267 -11.36 -19.60 -1.96
CA VAL A 267 -12.57 -19.87 -1.15
C VAL A 267 -12.76 -18.92 0.03
N ARG A 268 -11.68 -18.49 0.69
CA ARG A 268 -11.79 -17.55 1.83
C ARG A 268 -12.17 -16.15 1.42
N LEU A 269 -11.90 -15.75 0.17
CA LEU A 269 -12.36 -14.47 -0.38
C LEU A 269 -13.84 -14.51 -0.79
N VAL A 270 -14.34 -15.67 -1.22
CA VAL A 270 -15.78 -15.86 -1.49
C VAL A 270 -16.58 -15.85 -0.17
N THR A 271 -16.07 -16.52 0.85
CA THR A 271 -16.78 -16.79 2.12
C THR A 271 -16.52 -15.77 3.22
N GLU A 272 -15.58 -14.84 3.01
CA GLU A 272 -15.08 -13.92 4.06
C GLU A 272 -14.63 -14.64 5.35
N ALA A 273 -14.13 -15.88 5.26
CA ALA A 273 -13.66 -16.61 6.43
C ALA A 273 -12.40 -15.98 7.09
N GLY A 274 -11.93 -14.84 6.58
CA GLY A 274 -10.76 -14.10 7.03
C GLY A 274 -9.45 -14.90 6.90
N PRO A 275 -8.33 -14.33 7.36
CA PRO A 275 -7.11 -15.11 7.54
C PRO A 275 -7.36 -16.20 8.59
N ARG A 276 -6.75 -17.38 8.42
CA ARG A 276 -6.78 -18.42 9.45
C ARG A 276 -6.12 -17.81 10.70
N THR A 277 -6.88 -17.74 11.79
CA THR A 277 -6.30 -17.40 13.09
C THR A 277 -5.45 -18.60 13.51
N ALA A 278 -4.14 -18.42 13.64
CA ALA A 278 -3.29 -19.45 14.22
C ALA A 278 -3.82 -19.80 15.62
N GLU A 279 -3.82 -21.08 15.99
CA GLU A 279 -4.24 -21.46 17.33
C GLU A 279 -3.32 -20.80 18.36
N ALA A 280 -3.90 -20.33 19.47
CA ALA A 280 -3.15 -19.62 20.50
C ALA A 280 -1.99 -20.49 21.01
N GLY A 281 -0.74 -20.08 20.71
CA GLY A 281 0.47 -20.77 21.13
C GLY A 281 1.32 -21.35 20.00
N GLU A 282 0.84 -21.36 18.76
CA GLU A 282 1.67 -21.74 17.61
C GLU A 282 2.66 -20.60 17.28
N PRO A 283 3.99 -20.85 17.27
CA PRO A 283 4.95 -19.86 16.84
C PRO A 283 4.71 -19.52 15.37
N ILE A 284 4.50 -18.25 15.04
CA ILE A 284 4.41 -17.80 13.65
C ILE A 284 5.79 -18.00 13.00
N PRO A 285 5.95 -18.92 12.03
CA PRO A 285 7.24 -19.16 11.41
C PRO A 285 7.63 -17.95 10.57
N ARG A 286 8.89 -17.54 10.66
CA ARG A 286 9.46 -16.56 9.72
C ARG A 286 9.74 -17.25 8.38
N PRO A 287 9.65 -16.55 7.25
CA PRO A 287 10.14 -17.07 5.97
C PRO A 287 11.58 -17.60 6.11
N GLU A 288 11.89 -18.68 5.41
CA GLU A 288 13.26 -19.22 5.42
C GLU A 288 14.23 -18.20 4.84
N TYR A 289 15.28 -17.90 5.59
CA TYR A 289 16.39 -17.02 5.17
C TYR A 289 17.71 -17.76 5.35
N SER A 290 18.54 -17.71 4.32
CA SER A 290 19.90 -18.28 4.33
C SER A 290 20.75 -17.60 5.41
N ARG A 291 21.26 -18.39 6.38
CA ARG A 291 22.10 -17.86 7.47
C ARG A 291 23.47 -17.36 7.00
N GLN A 292 24.03 -17.96 5.95
CA GLN A 292 25.34 -17.59 5.42
C GLN A 292 25.28 -16.22 4.73
N ASP A 293 24.26 -16.00 3.89
CA ASP A 293 24.06 -14.71 3.23
C ASP A 293 23.84 -13.58 4.25
N ASN A 294 23.17 -13.88 5.37
CA ASN A 294 22.93 -12.90 6.43
C ASN A 294 24.23 -12.41 7.10
N ALA A 295 25.20 -13.29 7.36
CA ALA A 295 26.45 -12.91 8.01
C ALA A 295 27.29 -11.97 7.12
N GLU A 296 27.45 -12.33 5.84
CA GLU A 296 28.15 -11.50 4.86
C GLU A 296 27.45 -10.15 4.65
N TRP A 297 26.11 -10.13 4.67
CA TRP A 297 25.34 -8.90 4.61
C TRP A 297 25.56 -8.00 5.82
N ILE A 298 25.61 -8.56 7.03
CA ILE A 298 25.91 -7.79 8.25
C ILE A 298 27.30 -7.18 8.16
N GLU A 299 28.33 -7.95 7.81
CA GLU A 299 29.70 -7.41 7.67
C GLU A 299 29.77 -6.26 6.66
N ARG A 300 29.06 -6.39 5.52
CA ARG A 300 28.97 -5.33 4.51
C ARG A 300 28.24 -4.09 5.04
N LEU A 301 27.18 -4.24 5.82
CA LEU A 301 26.43 -3.13 6.41
C LEU A 301 27.20 -2.45 7.55
N GLU A 302 27.94 -3.23 8.36
CA GLU A 302 28.84 -2.73 9.40
C GLU A 302 30.02 -1.96 8.79
N GLY A 303 30.67 -2.51 7.75
CA GLY A 303 31.79 -1.85 7.08
C GLY A 303 31.43 -0.48 6.49
N LYS A 304 30.18 -0.31 6.03
CA LYS A 304 29.68 0.98 5.52
C LYS A 304 29.24 1.95 6.61
N ALA A 305 29.05 1.50 7.85
CA ALA A 305 28.45 2.29 8.92
C ALA A 305 29.30 3.51 9.30
N ALA A 306 30.60 3.31 9.54
CA ALA A 306 31.50 4.36 9.99
C ALA A 306 31.74 5.43 8.89
N GLU A 307 31.87 4.99 7.64
CA GLU A 307 31.97 5.88 6.48
C GLU A 307 30.66 6.65 6.29
N GLY A 308 29.51 5.97 6.37
CA GLY A 308 28.18 6.58 6.29
C GLY A 308 27.97 7.66 7.33
N LEU A 309 28.29 7.38 8.60
CA LEU A 309 28.21 8.35 9.69
C LEU A 309 29.14 9.54 9.45
N THR A 310 30.35 9.30 8.97
CA THR A 310 31.29 10.38 8.64
C THR A 310 30.80 11.26 7.51
N ARG A 311 30.15 10.66 6.51
CA ARG A 311 29.58 11.37 5.37
C ARG A 311 28.45 12.31 5.78
N LEU A 312 27.60 11.95 6.74
CA LEU A 312 26.44 12.77 7.18
C LEU A 312 26.83 14.19 7.61
N PHE A 313 27.97 14.32 8.29
CA PHE A 313 28.49 15.61 8.77
C PHE A 313 29.52 16.22 7.82
N GLY A 314 29.76 15.60 6.66
CA GLY A 314 30.74 16.06 5.69
C GLY A 314 30.22 17.22 4.82
N PRO A 315 31.09 18.12 4.36
CA PRO A 315 30.69 19.24 3.48
C PRO A 315 30.29 18.80 2.07
N ARG A 316 30.52 17.52 1.71
CA ARG A 316 30.27 16.97 0.37
C ARG A 316 28.79 16.71 0.06
N ILE A 317 27.92 16.70 1.08
CA ILE A 317 26.48 16.51 0.84
C ILE A 317 25.89 17.86 0.42
N VAL A 318 25.43 17.92 -0.82
CA VAL A 318 24.67 19.05 -1.36
C VAL A 318 23.45 19.29 -0.46
N LEU A 319 23.22 20.56 -0.10
CA LEU A 319 22.23 20.98 0.90
C LEU A 319 20.88 20.26 0.76
N GLY A 320 20.30 20.28 -0.44
CA GLY A 320 18.99 19.68 -0.71
C GLY A 320 18.91 18.15 -0.54
N TYR A 321 20.03 17.44 -0.42
CA TYR A 321 20.07 15.99 -0.20
C TYR A 321 20.42 15.59 1.24
N ARG A 322 20.48 16.56 2.17
CA ARG A 322 20.85 16.26 3.57
C ARG A 322 19.81 15.39 4.26
N CYS A 323 18.52 15.70 4.16
CA CYS A 323 17.45 14.86 4.71
C CYS A 323 17.51 13.44 4.15
N SER A 324 17.59 13.29 2.81
CA SER A 324 17.77 11.99 2.14
C SER A 324 19.00 11.22 2.64
N ALA A 325 20.14 11.88 2.87
CA ALA A 325 21.34 11.22 3.35
C ALA A 325 21.15 10.61 4.76
N PHE A 326 20.52 11.35 5.68
CA PHE A 326 20.20 10.86 7.02
C PHE A 326 19.18 9.71 6.97
N GLN A 327 18.14 9.84 6.15
CA GLN A 327 17.14 8.79 5.97
C GLN A 327 17.73 7.51 5.37
N ARG A 328 18.62 7.63 4.38
CA ARG A 328 19.33 6.49 3.79
C ARG A 328 20.22 5.79 4.81
N PHE A 329 20.94 6.57 5.63
CA PHE A 329 21.74 6.01 6.72
C PHE A 329 20.87 5.25 7.73
N ALA A 330 19.72 5.82 8.12
CA ALA A 330 18.75 5.15 8.98
C ALA A 330 18.23 3.84 8.38
N GLN A 331 17.91 3.83 7.08
CA GLN A 331 17.46 2.62 6.38
C GLN A 331 18.53 1.52 6.36
N ASP A 332 19.80 1.89 6.15
CA ASP A 332 20.91 0.94 6.23
C ASP A 332 21.07 0.36 7.65
N ARG A 333 20.82 1.16 8.70
CA ARG A 333 20.79 0.67 10.09
C ARG A 333 19.61 -0.25 10.36
N LEU A 334 18.40 0.11 9.92
CA LEU A 334 17.23 -0.76 10.07
C LEU A 334 17.43 -2.10 9.35
N ARG A 335 18.05 -2.10 8.16
CA ARG A 335 18.41 -3.35 7.48
C ARG A 335 19.34 -4.21 8.32
N ALA A 336 20.35 -3.62 8.97
CA ALA A 336 21.23 -4.34 9.89
C ALA A 336 20.46 -4.93 11.08
N PHE A 337 19.56 -4.14 11.70
CA PHE A 337 18.63 -4.61 12.75
C PHE A 337 17.81 -5.83 12.28
N SER A 338 17.18 -5.74 11.10
CA SER A 338 16.33 -6.80 10.57
C SER A 338 17.10 -8.08 10.28
N VAL A 339 18.28 -7.98 9.65
CA VAL A 339 19.12 -9.17 9.36
C VAL A 339 19.65 -9.80 10.66
N ARG A 340 20.08 -8.99 11.64
CA ARG A 340 20.48 -9.50 12.96
C ARG A 340 19.35 -10.24 13.64
N SER A 341 18.11 -9.75 13.55
CA SER A 341 16.96 -10.40 14.16
C SER A 341 16.74 -11.83 13.67
N VAL A 342 17.22 -12.19 12.48
CA VAL A 342 17.13 -13.56 11.94
C VAL A 342 18.15 -14.48 12.62
N LEU A 343 19.36 -13.96 12.87
CA LEU A 343 20.43 -14.69 13.55
C LEU A 343 20.24 -14.73 15.07
N ASP A 344 19.62 -13.69 15.62
CA ASP A 344 19.32 -13.50 17.03
C ASP A 344 17.84 -13.12 17.23
N PRO A 345 16.92 -14.10 17.18
CA PRO A 345 15.48 -13.84 17.34
C PRO A 345 15.09 -13.32 18.72
N ALA A 346 15.91 -13.56 19.74
CA ALA A 346 15.68 -13.13 21.12
C ALA A 346 16.21 -11.71 21.41
N ALA A 347 16.92 -11.11 20.45
CA ALA A 347 17.57 -9.81 20.59
C ALA A 347 18.49 -9.72 21.82
N GLU A 348 19.30 -10.77 22.04
CA GLU A 348 20.30 -10.82 23.11
C GLU A 348 21.57 -10.02 22.78
N ASP A 349 21.89 -9.83 21.49
CA ASP A 349 22.98 -9.00 21.01
C ASP A 349 22.62 -7.50 21.12
N PRO A 350 23.31 -6.73 21.97
CA PRO A 350 23.01 -5.30 22.15
C PRO A 350 23.19 -4.48 20.86
N ARG A 351 23.98 -4.97 19.89
CA ARG A 351 24.15 -4.30 18.60
C ARG A 351 22.86 -4.27 17.80
N GLN A 352 21.98 -5.26 17.95
CA GLN A 352 20.67 -5.22 17.32
C GLN A 352 19.88 -4.02 17.81
N TRP A 353 19.74 -3.85 19.13
CA TRP A 353 19.06 -2.67 19.68
C TRP A 353 19.76 -1.35 19.28
N ALA A 354 21.10 -1.32 19.27
CA ALA A 354 21.84 -0.14 18.86
C ALA A 354 21.56 0.29 17.42
N ASP A 355 21.44 -0.65 16.48
CA ASP A 355 21.08 -0.35 15.09
C ASP A 355 19.69 0.33 14.99
N LEU A 356 18.71 -0.10 15.80
CA LEU A 356 17.38 0.54 15.86
C LEU A 356 17.44 1.96 16.43
N VAL A 357 18.21 2.17 17.51
CA VAL A 357 18.38 3.50 18.12
C VAL A 357 19.03 4.46 17.11
N VAL A 358 20.09 4.05 16.43
CA VAL A 358 20.76 4.90 15.44
C VAL A 358 19.84 5.19 14.24
N ALA A 359 19.01 4.23 13.83
CA ALA A 359 17.99 4.48 12.81
C ALA A 359 16.99 5.56 13.27
N SER A 360 16.49 5.48 14.50
CA SER A 360 15.61 6.48 15.12
C SER A 360 16.28 7.86 15.14
N GLU A 361 17.46 7.98 15.74
CA GLU A 361 18.22 9.23 15.84
C GLU A 361 18.44 9.89 14.47
N ALA A 362 18.83 9.10 13.46
CA ALA A 362 19.06 9.59 12.11
C ALA A 362 17.77 10.09 11.45
N THR A 363 16.64 9.39 11.62
CA THR A 363 15.35 9.88 11.10
C THR A 363 14.87 11.14 11.82
N CYS A 364 15.02 11.22 13.14
CA CYS A 364 14.65 12.40 13.91
C CYS A 364 15.55 13.61 13.56
N ALA A 365 16.85 13.39 13.37
CA ALA A 365 17.77 14.41 12.87
C ALA A 365 17.36 14.94 11.49
N ALA A 366 16.92 14.06 10.57
CA ALA A 366 16.39 14.49 9.28
C ALA A 366 15.18 15.44 9.43
N PHE A 367 14.27 15.17 10.36
CA PHE A 367 13.12 16.05 10.61
C PHE A 367 13.49 17.35 11.31
N ARG A 368 14.48 17.35 12.21
CA ARG A 368 15.04 18.58 12.78
C ARG A 368 15.63 19.49 11.70
N LEU A 369 16.33 18.90 10.73
CA LEU A 369 16.89 19.62 9.59
C LEU A 369 15.81 20.13 8.64
N ALA A 370 14.74 19.36 8.42
CA ALA A 370 13.62 19.78 7.58
C ALA A 370 12.79 20.90 8.24
N ALA A 371 12.58 20.86 9.55
CA ALA A 371 11.79 21.85 10.28
C ALA A 371 12.52 23.19 10.50
N ALA A 372 13.85 23.21 10.39
CA ALA A 372 14.64 24.41 10.58
C ALA A 372 14.67 25.29 9.30
N PRO A 373 14.84 26.62 9.45
CA PRO A 373 14.99 27.51 8.30
C PRO A 373 16.15 27.08 7.39
N ARG A 374 15.96 27.22 6.08
CA ARG A 374 16.99 26.86 5.10
C ARG A 374 18.31 27.59 5.39
N GLU A 375 19.41 26.86 5.25
CA GLU A 375 20.80 27.28 5.53
C GLU A 375 21.13 27.56 7.00
N SER A 376 20.15 27.46 7.93
CA SER A 376 20.45 27.55 9.35
C SER A 376 21.26 26.35 9.84
N GLU A 377 22.20 26.59 10.73
CA GLU A 377 23.02 25.56 11.34
C GLU A 377 22.22 24.87 12.46
N VAL A 378 21.98 23.56 12.31
CA VAL A 378 21.24 22.75 13.29
C VAL A 378 22.19 21.75 13.91
N GLU A 379 22.25 21.75 15.24
CA GLU A 379 22.98 20.71 15.97
C GLU A 379 22.17 19.41 15.99
N VAL A 380 22.77 18.33 15.50
CA VAL A 380 22.16 16.99 15.48
C VAL A 380 23.12 15.97 16.06
N THR A 381 22.57 14.95 16.72
CA THR A 381 23.32 13.82 17.27
C THR A 381 22.85 12.52 16.63
N VAL A 382 23.79 11.73 16.12
CA VAL A 382 23.53 10.38 15.56
C VAL A 382 24.68 9.46 15.94
N ALA A 383 24.37 8.28 16.48
CA ALA A 383 25.34 7.29 16.95
C ALA A 383 26.40 7.89 17.90
N GLY A 384 25.96 8.76 18.82
CA GLY A 384 26.84 9.46 19.77
C GLY A 384 27.74 10.55 19.16
N ARG A 385 27.65 10.81 17.85
CA ARG A 385 28.34 11.93 17.20
C ARG A 385 27.41 13.12 17.09
N THR A 386 27.79 14.21 17.74
CA THR A 386 27.12 15.52 17.64
C THR A 386 27.86 16.41 16.64
N GLY A 387 27.11 17.17 15.85
CA GLY A 387 27.69 18.16 14.94
C GLY A 387 26.67 19.14 14.37
N SER A 388 27.17 20.31 13.98
CA SER A 388 26.39 21.33 13.29
C SER A 388 26.26 20.98 11.80
N VAL A 389 25.03 21.04 11.30
CA VAL A 389 24.65 20.62 9.96
C VAL A 389 23.71 21.68 9.38
N PRO A 390 24.01 22.30 8.22
CA PRO A 390 23.10 23.26 7.61
C PRO A 390 21.80 22.58 7.16
N ALA A 391 20.68 23.20 7.51
CA ALA A 391 19.33 22.74 7.24
C ALA A 391 18.91 23.01 5.79
N PRO A 392 18.39 22.02 5.05
CA PRO A 392 17.80 22.26 3.74
C PRO A 392 16.47 23.03 3.81
N GLY A 393 15.80 23.04 4.97
CA GLY A 393 14.37 23.36 5.08
C GLY A 393 13.47 22.22 4.56
N PRO A 394 12.15 22.43 4.55
CA PRO A 394 11.18 21.45 4.04
C PRO A 394 11.45 21.11 2.57
N ASN A 395 11.42 19.83 2.22
CA ASN A 395 11.65 19.34 0.86
C ASN A 395 10.93 18.00 0.61
N SER A 396 11.11 17.39 -0.56
CA SER A 396 10.46 16.10 -0.89
C SER A 396 10.89 14.93 0.01
N ASP A 397 11.97 15.06 0.79
CA ASP A 397 12.43 14.02 1.70
C ASP A 397 11.64 14.05 3.02
N SER A 398 11.08 15.20 3.44
CA SER A 398 10.20 15.31 4.61
C SER A 398 8.76 14.94 4.31
N SER A 399 8.56 13.86 3.57
CA SER A 399 7.25 13.30 3.22
C SER A 399 6.49 12.76 4.43
N HIS A 400 5.17 12.61 4.29
CA HIS A 400 4.32 11.96 5.31
C HIS A 400 4.82 10.54 5.62
N TRP A 401 5.32 9.83 4.61
CA TRP A 401 5.92 8.51 4.80
C TRP A 401 7.21 8.52 5.61
N SER A 402 8.13 9.45 5.30
CA SER A 402 9.35 9.59 6.08
C SER A 402 9.06 9.91 7.54
N TYR A 403 8.01 10.68 7.80
CA TYR A 403 7.55 11.00 9.15
C TYR A 403 6.98 9.80 9.89
N ALA A 404 6.08 9.03 9.25
CA ALA A 404 5.54 7.82 9.84
C ALA A 404 6.65 6.83 10.23
N LYS A 405 7.69 6.67 9.39
CA LYS A 405 8.88 5.87 9.73
C LYS A 405 9.65 6.43 10.92
N ALA A 406 9.87 7.75 10.98
CA ALA A 406 10.55 8.39 12.10
C ALA A 406 9.80 8.16 13.42
N VAL A 407 8.47 8.32 13.41
CA VAL A 407 7.59 8.04 14.55
C VAL A 407 7.64 6.56 14.93
N ALA A 408 7.58 5.64 13.97
CA ALA A 408 7.65 4.21 14.24
C ALA A 408 8.99 3.81 14.89
N PHE A 409 10.11 4.34 14.40
CA PHE A 409 11.43 4.08 14.99
C PHE A 409 11.55 4.71 16.38
N ALA A 410 11.05 5.93 16.58
CA ALA A 410 11.05 6.57 17.89
C ALA A 410 10.12 5.85 18.89
N LEU A 411 8.97 5.34 18.46
CA LEU A 411 8.10 4.54 19.32
C LEU A 411 8.76 3.21 19.71
N ALA A 412 9.49 2.59 18.78
CA ALA A 412 10.19 1.34 19.04
C ALA A 412 11.41 1.55 19.95
N ALA A 413 12.26 2.55 19.65
CA ALA A 413 13.46 2.90 20.42
C ALA A 413 13.15 3.61 21.75
N ARG A 414 11.95 4.20 21.87
CA ARG A 414 11.43 4.94 23.03
C ARG A 414 12.28 6.15 23.50
N PRO A 415 12.83 7.03 22.64
CA PRO A 415 13.42 8.28 23.10
C PRO A 415 12.32 9.33 23.37
N ALA A 416 12.15 9.73 24.63
CA ALA A 416 11.09 10.66 25.04
C ALA A 416 11.21 12.02 24.33
N ASP A 417 12.43 12.54 24.16
CA ASP A 417 12.67 13.84 23.53
C ASP A 417 12.38 13.82 22.02
N ASP A 418 12.73 12.73 21.34
CA ASP A 418 12.43 12.54 19.91
C ASP A 418 10.92 12.39 19.67
N LEU A 419 10.22 11.64 20.51
CA LEU A 419 8.76 11.52 20.42
C LEU A 419 8.07 12.86 20.68
N THR A 420 8.55 13.63 21.66
CA THR A 420 8.03 14.98 21.95
C THR A 420 8.27 15.92 20.77
N PHE A 421 9.47 15.89 20.18
CA PHE A 421 9.80 16.68 19.00
C PHE A 421 8.91 16.30 17.80
N LEU A 422 8.81 15.00 17.48
CA LEU A 422 8.02 14.52 16.35
C LEU A 422 6.54 14.89 16.52
N GLY A 423 5.98 14.74 17.73
CA GLY A 423 4.61 15.15 18.02
C GLY A 423 4.32 16.65 17.89
N GLY A 424 5.35 17.48 17.80
CA GLY A 424 5.26 18.93 17.58
C GLY A 424 5.67 19.39 16.18
N VAL A 425 5.94 18.48 15.24
CA VAL A 425 6.28 18.85 13.86
C VAL A 425 5.06 19.48 13.19
N ALA A 426 5.23 20.70 12.67
CA ALA A 426 4.17 21.44 12.00
C ALA A 426 3.90 20.94 10.57
N ASP A 427 2.67 21.12 10.09
CA ASP A 427 2.24 20.65 8.77
C ASP A 427 3.05 21.27 7.61
N GLU A 428 3.62 22.47 7.81
CA GLU A 428 4.45 23.12 6.78
C GLU A 428 5.73 22.34 6.46
N VAL A 429 6.16 21.43 7.35
CA VAL A 429 7.32 20.55 7.09
C VAL A 429 7.01 19.52 6.02
N PHE A 430 5.73 19.16 5.85
CA PHE A 430 5.26 18.26 4.80
C PHE A 430 4.85 19.02 3.53
N ALA A 431 4.62 20.34 3.64
CA ALA A 431 4.30 21.17 2.49
C ALA A 431 5.49 21.23 1.55
N LYS A 432 5.25 20.97 0.25
CA LYS A 432 6.26 21.18 -0.78
C LYS A 432 6.77 22.61 -0.65
N SER A 433 8.08 22.79 -0.50
CA SER A 433 8.67 24.09 -0.82
C SER A 433 8.23 24.41 -2.25
N SER A 434 7.39 25.43 -2.44
CA SER A 434 7.12 26.04 -3.74
C SER A 434 8.41 26.72 -4.19
N GLY A 435 9.39 25.89 -4.56
CA GLY A 435 10.79 26.24 -4.73
C GLY A 435 11.23 26.16 -6.18
N ALA A 436 10.42 26.72 -7.07
CA ALA A 436 10.90 27.31 -8.30
C ALA A 436 10.03 28.54 -8.57
N ASP A 437 10.48 29.69 -8.09
CA ASP A 437 10.08 30.96 -8.67
C ASP A 437 10.50 30.92 -10.16
N PRO A 438 9.57 30.93 -11.12
CA PRO A 438 9.89 30.87 -12.55
C PRO A 438 10.69 32.08 -13.04
N THR A 439 10.87 33.12 -12.20
CA THR A 439 11.64 34.32 -12.55
C THR A 439 13.11 34.28 -12.10
N SER A 440 13.53 33.28 -11.32
CA SER A 440 14.91 33.15 -10.85
C SER A 440 15.78 32.31 -11.81
N ARG A 441 15.92 32.76 -13.06
CA ARG A 441 17.02 32.28 -13.92
C ARG A 441 18.31 32.98 -13.50
N PRO A 442 19.42 32.27 -13.20
CA PRO A 442 20.72 32.91 -13.06
C PRO A 442 21.09 33.54 -14.40
N THR A 443 21.31 34.85 -14.39
CA THR A 443 21.87 35.59 -15.52
C THR A 443 23.28 35.10 -15.79
N LEU A 444 23.42 34.18 -16.74
CA LEU A 444 24.71 33.89 -17.35
C LEU A 444 25.09 35.08 -18.23
N SER A 445 26.13 35.79 -17.81
CA SER A 445 26.81 36.82 -18.59
C SER A 445 27.34 36.22 -19.90
N PRO A 446 27.24 36.93 -21.05
CA PRO A 446 27.51 36.34 -22.35
C PRO A 446 29.01 36.36 -22.65
N CYS A 447 29.68 35.24 -22.48
CA CYS A 447 30.95 34.96 -23.13
C CYS A 447 30.89 33.56 -23.73
N GLY A 448 30.51 33.48 -25.01
CA GLY A 448 30.75 32.32 -25.85
C GLY A 448 31.48 32.74 -27.11
N PRO A 449 32.45 31.97 -27.63
CA PRO A 449 32.76 32.00 -29.05
C PRO A 449 31.66 31.24 -29.80
N SER A 450 31.19 31.86 -30.86
CA SER A 450 30.12 31.45 -31.77
C SER A 450 30.38 30.12 -32.48
N TRP A 451 29.37 29.26 -32.55
CA TRP A 451 29.27 28.14 -33.50
C TRP A 451 27.97 28.24 -34.31
N PRO A 452 27.95 27.75 -35.56
CA PRO A 452 27.00 28.16 -36.59
C PRO A 452 25.62 27.53 -36.46
N GLU A 453 24.61 28.30 -36.87
CA GLU A 453 23.20 27.92 -36.96
C GLU A 453 23.00 26.74 -37.91
N GLY A 454 22.19 25.75 -37.49
CA GLY A 454 21.65 24.76 -38.44
C GLY A 454 21.49 23.30 -37.99
N THR A 455 21.49 22.96 -36.71
CA THR A 455 21.15 21.59 -36.26
C THR A 455 20.20 21.60 -35.05
N PRO A 456 19.09 20.84 -35.07
CA PRO A 456 18.20 20.74 -33.93
C PRO A 456 18.86 19.91 -32.82
N GLY A 457 19.14 20.56 -31.69
CA GLY A 457 19.65 19.91 -30.47
C GLY A 457 18.58 19.10 -29.72
N PRO A 458 18.99 18.15 -28.85
CA PRO A 458 18.08 17.17 -28.26
C PRO A 458 17.21 17.80 -27.17
N ILE A 459 15.89 17.64 -27.33
CA ILE A 459 14.89 17.94 -26.31
C ILE A 459 14.96 16.83 -25.25
N TRP A 460 15.44 17.14 -24.06
CA TRP A 460 15.30 16.28 -22.89
C TRP A 460 13.90 16.46 -22.29
N THR A 461 12.94 15.67 -22.77
CA THR A 461 11.68 15.42 -22.06
C THR A 461 11.74 14.02 -21.45
N ARG A 462 11.93 13.93 -20.12
CA ARG A 462 11.60 12.71 -19.38
C ARG A 462 10.08 12.61 -19.27
N ARG A 463 9.45 12.15 -20.36
CA ARG A 463 8.04 11.78 -20.41
C ARG A 463 7.96 10.28 -20.10
N TRP A 464 7.31 9.92 -18.99
CA TRP A 464 6.94 8.53 -18.73
C TRP A 464 5.92 8.08 -19.81
N PRO A 465 6.10 6.93 -20.47
CA PRO A 465 5.27 6.56 -21.61
C PRO A 465 3.85 6.20 -21.15
N ARG A 466 2.88 6.93 -21.68
CA ARG A 466 1.45 6.56 -21.65
C ARG A 466 1.24 5.28 -22.46
N ARG A 467 0.31 4.43 -22.00
CA ARG A 467 -0.10 3.16 -22.62
C ARG A 467 -0.19 3.29 -24.15
N ALA A 468 0.61 2.51 -24.86
CA ALA A 468 0.40 2.15 -26.26
C ALA A 468 0.55 0.63 -26.38
N ALA A 469 -0.51 -0.03 -26.85
CA ALA A 469 -0.50 -1.44 -27.19
C ALA A 469 0.30 -1.65 -28.49
N MET A 470 1.11 -2.72 -28.57
CA MET A 470 1.20 -3.67 -29.71
C MET A 470 2.40 -4.63 -29.66
N THR A 471 2.06 -5.94 -29.68
CA THR A 471 2.62 -7.09 -30.44
C THR A 471 4.11 -7.47 -30.43
N THR A 472 4.38 -8.58 -29.73
CA THR A 472 5.14 -9.81 -30.10
C THR A 472 6.38 -9.73 -31.00
N GLY A 473 7.49 -10.30 -30.47
CA GLY A 473 8.63 -10.81 -31.24
C GLY A 473 9.60 -11.60 -30.37
N SER A 474 9.53 -12.92 -30.45
CA SER A 474 10.36 -13.93 -29.76
C SER A 474 11.79 -14.01 -30.31
N ALA A 475 12.79 -14.25 -29.44
CA ALA A 475 13.95 -15.12 -29.73
C ALA A 475 14.80 -15.47 -28.48
N CYS A 476 14.65 -16.73 -28.02
CA CYS A 476 15.64 -17.71 -27.54
C CYS A 476 17.11 -17.31 -27.26
N ALA A 477 17.68 -17.73 -26.10
CA ALA A 477 18.80 -18.70 -25.98
C ALA A 477 19.48 -18.78 -24.59
N THR A 478 19.21 -19.87 -23.87
CA THR A 478 20.10 -20.92 -23.28
C THR A 478 21.51 -20.64 -22.70
N ARG A 479 21.72 -21.10 -21.44
CA ARG A 479 22.85 -21.88 -20.81
C ARG A 479 23.25 -21.31 -19.43
N ALA A 480 23.01 -21.95 -18.28
CA ALA A 480 23.50 -23.23 -17.72
C ALA A 480 24.92 -23.20 -17.12
N SER A 481 25.02 -23.65 -15.86
CA SER A 481 26.14 -24.23 -15.06
C SER A 481 26.35 -23.50 -13.71
N SER A 482 25.97 -24.04 -12.55
CA SER A 482 26.44 -25.23 -11.80
C SER A 482 27.84 -25.08 -11.18
N CYS A 483 27.91 -24.96 -9.84
CA CYS A 483 28.94 -25.64 -9.05
C CYS A 483 28.54 -25.73 -7.57
N SER A 484 28.47 -26.98 -7.10
CA SER A 484 28.32 -27.42 -5.72
C SER A 484 29.68 -27.51 -5.02
N THR A 485 29.75 -27.20 -3.72
CA THR A 485 30.63 -27.89 -2.74
C THR A 485 30.24 -27.38 -1.34
N ALA A 486 29.58 -28.19 -0.52
CA ALA A 486 30.12 -29.17 0.42
C ALA A 486 30.33 -28.59 1.83
N TRP A 487 29.51 -29.11 2.75
CA TRP A 487 29.57 -28.94 4.20
C TRP A 487 30.88 -29.47 4.81
N PRO A 488 31.19 -29.06 6.06
CA PRO A 488 31.05 -30.04 7.13
C PRO A 488 30.44 -29.51 8.44
N GLN A 489 29.75 -30.45 9.11
CA GLN A 489 29.33 -30.47 10.51
C GLN A 489 30.52 -30.13 11.44
N THR A 490 30.40 -29.52 12.60
CA THR A 490 29.88 -30.09 13.87
C THR A 490 30.14 -29.04 14.97
N ILE A 491 29.29 -28.93 16.00
CA ILE A 491 29.65 -28.97 17.44
C ILE A 491 28.42 -28.59 18.29
N ARG A 492 28.00 -29.57 19.11
CA ARG A 492 27.13 -29.40 20.28
C ARG A 492 27.85 -28.60 21.37
N ARG A 493 27.15 -27.70 22.06
CA ARG A 493 27.23 -27.60 23.53
C ARG A 493 26.01 -26.86 24.10
N ALA A 494 25.41 -27.52 25.09
CA ALA A 494 24.34 -27.02 25.92
C ALA A 494 24.88 -25.99 26.94
N SER A 495 24.08 -24.98 27.25
CA SER A 495 24.07 -24.42 28.61
C SER A 495 22.69 -23.83 28.92
N THR A 496 21.97 -24.52 29.79
CA THR A 496 20.74 -24.06 30.43
C THR A 496 21.06 -23.02 31.50
N ARG A 497 20.53 -21.80 31.38
CA ARG A 497 20.39 -20.90 32.54
C ARG A 497 18.99 -20.27 32.57
N ARG A 498 18.42 -20.30 33.77
CA ARG A 498 17.07 -19.92 34.15
C ARG A 498 16.84 -18.41 33.99
N TRP A 499 15.70 -18.05 33.40
CA TRP A 499 15.13 -16.70 33.39
C TRP A 499 14.53 -16.32 34.77
N PRO A 500 14.64 -15.06 35.23
CA PRO A 500 13.81 -14.55 36.33
C PRO A 500 12.42 -14.13 35.81
N LYS A 501 11.41 -14.25 36.69
CA LYS A 501 9.98 -14.01 36.41
C LYS A 501 9.66 -12.56 36.00
N PRO A 502 8.67 -12.32 35.12
CA PRO A 502 8.21 -10.97 34.78
C PRO A 502 7.40 -10.33 35.92
N TRP A 503 7.56 -9.02 36.06
CA TRP A 503 6.91 -8.17 37.06
C TRP A 503 5.48 -7.82 36.64
N THR A 504 4.56 -7.84 37.60
CA THR A 504 3.14 -7.48 37.44
C THR A 504 2.96 -5.96 37.46
N PHE A 505 2.34 -5.42 36.42
CA PHE A 505 1.92 -4.02 36.33
C PHE A 505 0.53 -3.87 36.99
N THR A 506 0.43 -3.17 38.11
CA THR A 506 -0.85 -2.81 38.74
C THR A 506 -1.45 -1.61 38.02
N GLY A 507 -2.52 -1.83 37.26
CA GLY A 507 -3.29 -0.77 36.61
C GLY A 507 -4.23 -0.07 37.60
N SER A 508 -4.12 1.26 37.70
CA SER A 508 -5.12 2.12 38.34
C SER A 508 -6.15 2.58 37.30
N THR A 509 -7.38 2.13 37.46
CA THR A 509 -8.57 2.53 36.70
C THR A 509 -9.12 3.86 37.23
N THR A 510 -9.17 4.90 36.40
CA THR A 510 -9.93 6.13 36.71
C THR A 510 -11.27 6.08 35.98
N ARG A 511 -12.35 5.98 36.75
CA ARG A 511 -13.75 6.04 36.29
C ARG A 511 -14.18 7.47 36.01
N TRP A 512 -14.97 7.61 34.95
CA TRP A 512 -15.77 8.78 34.61
C TRP A 512 -16.95 8.92 35.57
N ALA A 513 -17.25 10.15 36.00
CA ALA A 513 -18.51 10.51 36.65
C ALA A 513 -19.06 11.78 36.01
N THR A 514 -20.21 11.62 35.35
CA THR A 514 -21.09 12.67 34.84
C THR A 514 -21.84 13.32 36.01
N ALA A 515 -21.90 14.66 36.01
CA ALA A 515 -22.72 15.41 36.96
C ALA A 515 -23.69 16.32 36.19
N SER A 516 -24.98 16.05 36.34
CA SER A 516 -26.10 16.88 35.89
C SER A 516 -27.04 17.07 37.07
N THR A 517 -27.09 18.27 37.66
CA THR A 517 -28.20 18.67 38.52
C THR A 517 -28.31 20.19 38.66
N THR A 518 -29.46 20.72 38.23
CA THR A 518 -30.21 21.84 38.82
C THR A 518 -31.66 21.70 38.34
N PRO A 519 -32.70 22.29 38.98
CA PRO A 519 -32.68 23.19 40.13
C PRO A 519 -33.77 22.95 41.20
N MET A 520 -33.62 23.62 42.35
CA MET A 520 -34.74 24.18 43.13
C MET A 520 -34.23 25.41 43.90
N GLY A 521 -34.93 26.54 43.73
CA GLY A 521 -34.62 27.83 44.33
C GLY A 521 -34.99 28.97 43.41
#